data_AF-A0A1G2UZ85-F1
#
_entry.id   AF-A0A1G2UZ85-F1
#
_cell.length_a   1.000
_cell.length_b   1.000
_cell.length_c   1.000
_cell.angle_alpha   90.00
_cell.angle_beta   90.00
_cell.angle_gamma   90.00
#
_symmetry.space_group_name_H-M   'P 1'
#
loop_
_entity.id
_entity.type
_entity.pdbx_description
1 polymer ?
#
loop_
_entity_poly.entity_id
_entity_poly.type
_entity_poly.pdbx_seq_one_letter_code
_entity_poly.pdbx_strand_id
1 'polypeptide(L)'
;MSTNSKKILAGGIIAGALLTGGYMVSKDDTSTNRITTIKGDKDCADFKTQREAQLFFEADGGPTNDPHNLDRDKDGVVCESLK
;
A
#
# COMPACT_ATOMS: atom_id res chain seq x y z
N MET A 1 -11.80 25.87 -4.16
CA MET A 1 -12.81 25.94 -5.23
C MET A 1 -12.61 24.72 -6.12
N SER A 2 -13.66 23.91 -6.26
CA SER A 2 -13.72 22.71 -7.09
C SER A 2 -13.41 23.01 -8.57
N THR A 3 -12.75 22.08 -9.25
CA THR A 3 -12.96 21.75 -10.69
C THR A 3 -12.19 20.45 -10.97
N ASN A 4 -12.85 19.28 -11.04
CA ASN A 4 -13.37 18.68 -12.28
C ASN A 4 -12.51 18.92 -13.52
N SER A 5 -11.87 17.86 -14.04
CA SER A 5 -11.55 17.73 -15.46
C SER A 5 -11.31 16.28 -15.84
N LYS A 6 -12.35 15.70 -16.44
CA LYS A 6 -12.29 14.46 -17.23
C LYS A 6 -11.23 14.62 -18.32
N LYS A 7 -10.21 13.76 -18.39
CA LYS A 7 -9.45 13.52 -19.62
C LYS A 7 -9.05 12.05 -19.76
N ILE A 8 -9.73 11.45 -20.71
CA ILE A 8 -9.45 10.20 -21.41
C ILE A 8 -8.12 10.39 -22.14
N LEU A 9 -7.17 9.45 -22.06
CA LEU A 9 -6.41 9.05 -23.24
C LEU A 9 -5.62 7.76 -23.04
N ALA A 10 -5.84 6.85 -23.98
CA ALA A 10 -5.12 5.59 -24.14
C ALA A 10 -3.60 5.79 -24.19
N GLY A 11 -2.88 4.87 -23.55
CA GLY A 11 -1.42 4.85 -23.49
C GLY A 11 -0.80 4.81 -24.88
N GLY A 12 -0.07 5.87 -25.22
CA GLY A 12 0.82 5.94 -26.37
C GLY A 12 2.22 5.48 -25.99
N ILE A 13 2.72 4.50 -26.74
CA ILE A 13 4.10 4.01 -26.79
C ILE A 13 5.07 5.18 -27.04
N ILE A 14 6.07 5.33 -26.18
CA ILE A 14 7.15 6.33 -26.32
C ILE A 14 8.05 5.94 -27.51
N ALA A 15 7.70 6.44 -28.69
CA ALA A 15 8.63 6.58 -29.80
C ALA A 15 9.60 7.73 -29.50
N GLY A 16 10.88 7.48 -29.74
CA GLY A 16 11.98 8.39 -29.37
C GLY A 16 11.87 9.80 -29.96
N ALA A 17 12.45 10.76 -29.25
CA ALA A 17 12.75 12.10 -29.71
C ALA A 17 14.19 12.43 -29.24
N LEU A 18 15.18 12.43 -30.14
CA LEU A 18 15.67 13.55 -30.95
C LEU A 18 16.38 14.65 -30.14
N LEU A 19 17.68 14.79 -30.43
CA LEU A 19 18.65 15.70 -29.83
C LEU A 19 18.32 17.18 -30.12
N THR A 20 17.71 17.89 -29.17
CA THR A 20 17.82 19.37 -29.06
C THR A 20 17.63 19.76 -27.59
N GLY A 21 18.42 20.73 -27.11
CA GLY A 21 18.46 21.12 -25.71
C GLY A 21 17.13 21.69 -25.19
N GLY A 22 16.83 21.40 -23.92
CA GLY A 22 15.81 22.10 -23.14
C GLY A 22 14.82 21.18 -22.40
N TYR A 23 14.89 21.25 -21.08
CA TYR A 23 13.82 21.10 -20.06
C TYR A 23 13.14 19.74 -19.78
N MET A 24 13.59 19.14 -18.67
CA MET A 24 12.85 18.66 -17.48
C MET A 24 11.58 17.78 -17.65
N VAL A 25 11.64 16.58 -17.05
CA VAL A 25 10.58 16.11 -16.13
C VAL A 25 11.22 15.37 -14.96
N SER A 26 11.22 16.03 -13.81
CA SER A 26 11.27 15.41 -12.48
C SER A 26 9.83 15.30 -11.99
N LYS A 27 9.44 14.09 -11.58
CA LYS A 27 8.30 13.68 -10.72
C LYS A 27 8.26 12.15 -10.86
N ASP A 28 8.30 11.31 -9.85
CA ASP A 28 8.32 11.41 -8.39
C ASP A 28 8.61 9.96 -7.95
N ASP A 29 9.12 9.77 -6.75
CA ASP A 29 9.73 8.57 -6.16
C ASP A 29 9.28 7.16 -6.62
N THR A 30 10.28 6.31 -6.83
CA THR A 30 10.35 4.93 -6.29
C THR A 30 9.01 4.19 -6.19
N SER A 31 8.56 3.58 -7.28
CA SER A 31 7.54 2.53 -7.17
C SER A 31 7.54 1.50 -8.29
N THR A 32 8.74 1.13 -8.76
CA THR A 32 8.94 -0.16 -9.43
C THR A 32 9.27 -1.26 -8.40
N ASN A 33 8.73 -1.15 -7.18
CA ASN A 33 8.76 -2.19 -6.14
C ASN A 33 7.53 -2.12 -5.23
N ARG A 34 6.33 -1.93 -5.82
CA ARG A 34 5.03 -2.16 -5.16
C ARG A 34 4.22 -3.27 -5.83
N ILE A 35 4.80 -3.96 -6.80
CA ILE A 35 4.12 -5.05 -7.50
C ILE A 35 4.09 -6.34 -6.65
N THR A 36 4.79 -6.37 -5.51
CA THR A 36 4.65 -7.40 -4.46
C THR A 36 3.81 -6.95 -3.26
N THR A 37 3.42 -5.68 -3.17
CA THR A 37 2.61 -5.08 -2.08
C THR A 37 1.11 -5.09 -2.38
N ILE A 38 0.63 -6.00 -3.24
CA ILE A 38 -0.81 -6.13 -3.54
C ILE A 38 -1.48 -7.19 -2.65
N LYS A 39 -0.72 -7.84 -1.74
CA LYS A 39 -1.25 -8.30 -0.45
C LYS A 39 -0.73 -7.28 0.56
N GLY A 40 -1.38 -6.11 0.60
CA GLY A 40 -0.90 -4.93 1.32
C GLY A 40 -0.51 -5.29 2.74
N ASP A 41 0.62 -4.75 3.19
CA ASP A 41 0.99 -4.80 4.60
C ASP A 41 -0.21 -4.33 5.43
N LYS A 42 -0.48 -5.03 6.53
CA LYS A 42 -1.65 -4.79 7.36
C LYS A 42 -1.16 -4.44 8.74
N ASP A 43 -1.37 -3.19 9.10
CA ASP A 43 -0.99 -2.67 10.41
C ASP A 43 -2.24 -2.51 11.27
N CYS A 44 -2.06 -2.37 12.58
CA CYS A 44 -3.17 -2.02 13.47
C CYS A 44 -3.91 -0.75 13.07
N ALA A 45 -3.27 0.19 12.35
CA ALA A 45 -3.91 1.39 11.84
C ALA A 45 -4.91 1.13 10.69
N ASP A 46 -4.85 -0.04 10.05
CA ASP A 46 -5.79 -0.44 8.99
C ASP A 46 -7.13 -0.96 9.53
N PHE A 47 -7.20 -1.28 10.82
CA PHE A 47 -8.38 -1.85 11.47
C PHE A 47 -9.09 -0.82 12.34
N LYS A 48 -10.42 -0.89 12.39
CA LYS A 48 -11.22 0.04 13.20
C LYS A 48 -11.32 -0.40 14.65
N THR A 49 -11.25 -1.71 14.89
CA THR A 49 -11.40 -2.32 16.22
C THR A 49 -10.40 -3.45 16.40
N GLN A 50 -10.08 -3.74 17.67
CA GLN A 50 -9.22 -4.86 18.03
C GLN A 50 -9.78 -6.18 17.50
N ARG A 51 -11.11 -6.36 17.57
CA ARG A 51 -11.79 -7.57 17.09
C ARG A 51 -11.59 -7.81 15.60
N GLU A 52 -11.68 -6.77 14.77
CA GLU A 52 -11.45 -6.91 13.31
C GLU A 52 -10.00 -7.31 13.02
N ALA A 53 -9.04 -6.73 13.72
CA ALA A 53 -7.63 -7.09 13.61
C ALA A 53 -7.40 -8.55 14.05
N GLN A 54 -7.98 -8.97 15.17
CA GLN A 54 -7.84 -10.33 15.71
C GLN A 54 -8.36 -11.38 14.73
N LEU A 55 -9.53 -11.15 14.14
CA LEU A 55 -10.10 -12.05 13.15
C LEU A 55 -9.20 -12.18 11.91
N PHE A 56 -8.60 -11.07 11.47
CA PHE A 56 -7.67 -11.08 10.35
C PHE A 56 -6.39 -11.85 10.70
N PHE A 57 -5.81 -11.59 11.87
CA PHE A 57 -4.62 -12.30 12.37
C PHE A 57 -4.85 -13.81 12.42
N GLU A 58 -5.93 -14.25 13.06
CA GLU A 58 -6.29 -15.68 13.13
C GLU A 58 -6.50 -16.30 11.74
N ALA A 59 -7.14 -15.56 10.83
CA ALA A 59 -7.37 -16.02 9.46
C ALA A 59 -6.08 -16.12 8.62
N ASP A 60 -5.08 -15.30 8.89
CA ASP A 60 -3.78 -15.32 8.17
C ASP A 60 -2.78 -16.33 8.78
N GLY A 61 -3.17 -17.01 9.86
CA GLY A 61 -2.44 -18.10 10.50
C GLY A 61 -2.12 -17.87 11.99
N GLY A 62 -2.50 -16.71 12.52
CA GLY A 62 -2.42 -16.34 13.93
C GLY A 62 -0.99 -16.38 14.47
N PRO A 63 -0.78 -16.76 15.74
CA PRO A 63 0.54 -16.68 16.38
C PRO A 63 1.57 -17.63 15.78
N THR A 64 1.15 -18.60 14.94
CA THR A 64 2.06 -19.49 14.22
C THR A 64 2.61 -18.82 12.94
N ASN A 65 1.85 -17.92 12.33
CA ASN A 65 2.21 -17.24 11.09
C ASN A 65 1.67 -15.82 11.12
N ASP A 66 2.50 -14.89 11.58
CA ASP A 66 2.21 -13.46 11.63
C ASP A 66 3.06 -12.68 10.62
N PRO A 67 2.77 -12.78 9.31
CA PRO A 67 3.52 -12.08 8.28
C PRO A 67 3.32 -10.55 8.34
N HIS A 68 2.27 -10.11 9.04
CA HIS A 68 1.89 -8.72 9.21
C HIS A 68 2.39 -8.12 10.53
N ASN A 69 3.04 -8.94 11.38
CA ASN A 69 3.61 -8.55 12.66
C ASN A 69 2.61 -7.77 13.55
N LEU A 70 1.36 -8.21 13.53
CA LEU A 70 0.25 -7.62 14.29
C LEU A 70 0.34 -7.94 15.79
N ASP A 71 0.97 -9.06 16.14
CA ASP A 71 1.22 -9.53 17.51
C ASP A 71 2.72 -9.43 17.82
N ARG A 72 3.17 -8.23 18.22
CA ARG A 72 4.60 -7.93 18.38
C ARG A 72 5.21 -8.57 19.63
N ASP A 73 4.41 -8.77 20.67
CA ASP A 73 4.77 -9.35 21.96
C ASP A 73 4.45 -10.85 22.05
N LYS A 74 3.71 -11.39 21.09
CA LYS A 74 3.45 -12.82 20.88
C LYS A 74 2.60 -13.45 21.97
N ASP A 75 1.65 -12.69 22.50
CA ASP A 75 0.71 -13.16 23.51
C ASP A 75 -0.58 -13.75 22.89
N GLY A 76 -0.72 -13.65 21.56
CA GLY A 76 -1.87 -14.10 20.79
C GLY A 76 -2.97 -13.05 20.62
N VAL A 77 -2.77 -11.83 21.12
CA VAL A 77 -3.73 -10.73 21.10
C VAL A 77 -3.17 -9.58 20.27
N VAL A 78 -3.74 -9.36 19.08
CA VAL A 78 -3.26 -8.27 18.22
C VAL A 78 -3.90 -6.94 18.57
N CYS A 79 -3.15 -5.86 18.30
CA CYS A 79 -3.67 -4.49 18.26
C CYS A 79 -4.45 -4.08 19.51
N GLU A 80 -3.98 -4.46 20.71
CA GLU A 80 -4.61 -4.18 22.02
C GLU A 80 -4.85 -2.67 22.29
N SER A 81 -4.16 -1.80 21.55
CA SER A 81 -4.36 -0.35 21.60
C SER A 81 -5.68 0.10 20.96
N LEU A 82 -6.30 -0.73 20.12
CA LEU A 82 -7.60 -0.49 19.53
C LEU A 82 -8.71 -0.84 20.54
N LYS A 83 -9.81 -0.09 20.52
CA LYS A 83 -10.99 -0.32 21.38
C LYS A 83 -12.02 -1.25 20.74
#